data_AF-A0A6B3NMV1-F1
#
_entry.id   AF-A0A6B3NMV1-F1
#
_cell.length_a   1.000
_cell.length_b   1.000
_cell.length_c   1.000
_cell.angle_alpha   90.00
_cell.angle_beta   90.00
_cell.angle_gamma   90.00
#
_symmetry.space_group_name_H-M   'P 1'
#
loop_
_entity.id
_entity.type
_entity.pdbx_description
1 polymer ?
#
loop_
_entity_poly.entity_id
_entity_poly.type
_entity_poly.pdbx_seq_one_letter_code
_entity_poly.pdbx_strand_id
1 'polypeptide(L)'
;YRQLEFGDTPGILEAGVAGTQREQIARQLATEADLLLLVVDNDLRQSEYEPLQRLAEIGKRSLLVFNKTDLYTEADVEKILARLRQRLRGFIAASDVVPIAAAPQSVRLEGGELFQPEPEIMPLIKRLAAILRSEGEDLVADNILLQSQRLGEEARNLIDGQRRREAQKVVERFQWIGAGVISITPLPVVDLLATAAVNAQMVVEIGRIYGCELNMERGRELALSLGKTLASLGIVKGAIQLLTTALHLNVATLLVGKAIQGVTAAYLTRIAGKSFIEYFRNDQDWGDGGITEVVQRQFQLSRRDEFIKDFIAQAIAKVVKPLTDAPNSETEIEQEYPSQEH
;
A
#
# COMPACT_ATOMS: atom_id res chain seq x y z
N TYR A 1 -14.47 13.04 -37.80
CA TYR A 1 -14.62 11.58 -37.72
C TYR A 1 -13.78 11.09 -36.56
N ARG A 2 -14.35 10.33 -35.62
CA ARG A 2 -13.56 9.69 -34.57
C ARG A 2 -12.91 8.44 -35.16
N GLN A 3 -11.63 8.24 -34.86
CA GLN A 3 -10.90 7.03 -35.25
C GLN A 3 -11.30 5.91 -34.28
N LEU A 4 -11.63 4.73 -34.82
CA LEU A 4 -11.88 3.54 -34.02
C LEU A 4 -10.59 2.73 -33.96
N GLU A 5 -10.16 2.38 -32.76
CA GLU A 5 -9.02 1.51 -32.51
C GLU A 5 -9.49 0.25 -31.80
N PHE A 6 -9.00 -0.89 -32.24
CA PHE A 6 -9.30 -2.19 -31.64
C PHE A 6 -8.04 -2.73 -30.97
N GLY A 7 -8.09 -2.90 -29.65
CA GLY A 7 -7.05 -3.56 -28.88
C GLY A 7 -7.42 -5.01 -28.62
N ASP A 8 -6.55 -5.94 -28.99
CA ASP A 8 -6.70 -7.35 -28.62
C ASP A 8 -6.05 -7.60 -27.26
N THR A 9 -6.70 -8.42 -26.44
CA THR A 9 -6.22 -8.76 -25.10
C THR A 9 -5.82 -10.23 -25.03
N PRO A 10 -4.78 -10.58 -24.26
CA PRO A 10 -4.50 -11.99 -23.97
C PRO A 10 -5.72 -12.71 -23.41
N GLY A 11 -5.94 -13.96 -23.83
CA GLY A 11 -7.03 -14.78 -23.30
C GLY A 11 -6.95 -14.94 -21.78
N ILE A 12 -8.08 -14.71 -21.10
CA ILE A 12 -8.18 -14.67 -19.63
C ILE A 12 -8.47 -16.03 -18.98
N LEU A 13 -8.55 -17.12 -19.76
CA LEU A 13 -9.07 -18.42 -19.31
C LEU A 13 -8.01 -19.51 -19.16
N GLU A 14 -6.73 -19.15 -19.01
CA GLU A 14 -5.66 -20.12 -18.77
C GLU A 14 -5.39 -20.33 -17.27
N ALA A 15 -5.18 -21.57 -16.84
CA ALA A 15 -4.82 -21.91 -15.47
C ALA A 15 -3.30 -21.76 -15.23
N GLY A 16 -2.90 -21.31 -14.04
CA GLY A 16 -1.50 -21.19 -13.61
C GLY A 16 -0.99 -19.75 -13.55
N VAL A 17 0.28 -19.57 -13.17
CA VAL A 17 0.92 -18.25 -12.98
C VAL A 17 0.85 -17.40 -14.26
N ALA A 18 1.06 -18.02 -15.42
CA ALA A 18 0.92 -17.37 -16.73
C ALA A 18 -0.52 -16.86 -16.98
N GLY A 19 -1.53 -17.62 -16.53
CA GLY A 19 -2.94 -17.23 -16.59
C GLY A 19 -3.25 -16.00 -15.74
N THR A 20 -2.75 -15.97 -14.50
CA THR A 20 -2.95 -14.82 -13.61
C THR A 20 -2.33 -13.53 -14.14
N GLN A 21 -1.15 -13.62 -14.76
CA GLN A 21 -0.49 -12.45 -15.35
C GLN A 21 -1.21 -11.95 -16.60
N ARG A 22 -1.70 -12.86 -17.46
CA ARG A 22 -2.52 -12.50 -18.63
C ARG A 22 -3.84 -11.86 -18.23
N GLU A 23 -4.48 -12.36 -17.18
CA GLU A 23 -5.69 -11.75 -16.63
C GLU A 23 -5.43 -10.30 -16.14
N GLN A 24 -4.31 -10.06 -15.46
CA GLN A 24 -3.91 -8.71 -15.04
C GLN A 24 -3.71 -7.78 -16.23
N ILE A 25 -3.01 -8.25 -17.28
CA ILE A 25 -2.78 -7.48 -18.50
C ILE A 25 -4.11 -7.18 -19.21
N ALA A 26 -4.98 -8.18 -19.37
CA ALA A 26 -6.30 -8.00 -19.97
C ALA A 26 -7.14 -7.00 -19.17
N ARG A 27 -7.07 -7.04 -17.85
CA ARG A 27 -7.76 -6.07 -16.98
C ARG A 27 -7.19 -4.66 -17.13
N GLN A 28 -5.88 -4.51 -17.25
CA GLN A 28 -5.25 -3.22 -17.50
C GLN A 28 -5.69 -2.64 -18.84
N LEU A 29 -5.61 -3.42 -19.92
CA LEU A 29 -6.06 -3.01 -21.26
C LEU A 29 -7.56 -2.69 -21.28
N ALA A 30 -8.40 -3.49 -20.62
CA ALA A 30 -9.83 -3.21 -20.47
C ALA A 30 -10.07 -1.85 -19.79
N THR A 31 -9.21 -1.47 -18.84
CA THR A 31 -9.34 -0.17 -18.17
C THR A 31 -8.86 1.00 -18.99
N GLU A 32 -8.20 0.77 -20.11
CA GLU A 32 -7.82 1.80 -21.08
C GLU A 32 -8.84 1.94 -22.22
N ALA A 33 -9.63 0.91 -22.52
CA ALA A 33 -10.60 0.91 -23.62
C ALA A 33 -11.91 1.64 -23.30
N ASP A 34 -12.47 2.43 -24.23
CA ASP A 34 -13.75 3.14 -24.03
C ASP A 34 -14.98 2.19 -24.00
N LEU A 35 -14.87 1.03 -24.66
CA LEU A 35 -15.92 0.04 -24.81
C LEU A 35 -15.33 -1.36 -24.75
N LEU A 36 -15.95 -2.27 -24.00
CA LEU A 36 -15.50 -3.66 -23.90
C LEU A 36 -16.32 -4.60 -24.80
N LEU A 37 -15.62 -5.47 -25.53
CA LEU A 37 -16.18 -6.55 -26.33
C LEU A 37 -15.74 -7.88 -25.74
N LEU A 38 -16.66 -8.57 -25.08
CA LEU A 38 -16.41 -9.84 -24.40
C LEU A 38 -16.84 -10.97 -25.35
N VAL A 39 -15.87 -11.66 -25.95
CA VAL A 39 -16.14 -12.69 -26.97
C VAL A 39 -16.17 -14.08 -26.34
N VAL A 40 -17.23 -14.82 -26.61
CA VAL A 40 -17.42 -16.23 -26.18
C VAL A 40 -17.86 -17.07 -27.37
N ASP A 41 -17.60 -18.38 -27.36
CA ASP A 41 -18.00 -19.28 -28.45
C ASP A 41 -18.96 -20.41 -28.01
N ASN A 42 -19.39 -20.38 -26.76
CA ASN A 42 -20.37 -21.30 -26.19
C ASN A 42 -21.06 -20.67 -24.96
N ASP A 43 -21.95 -21.42 -24.30
CA ASP A 43 -22.47 -21.06 -22.98
C ASP A 43 -21.32 -20.95 -21.95
N LEU A 44 -21.43 -20.01 -21.00
CA LEU A 44 -20.37 -19.73 -20.02
C LEU A 44 -20.22 -20.89 -19.02
N ARG A 45 -19.02 -21.40 -18.82
CA ARG A 45 -18.73 -22.25 -17.66
C ARG A 45 -18.53 -21.39 -16.42
N GLN A 46 -18.65 -21.96 -15.23
CA GLN A 46 -18.46 -21.21 -13.97
C GLN A 46 -17.06 -20.55 -13.91
N SER A 47 -16.04 -21.27 -14.38
CA SER A 47 -14.65 -20.76 -14.46
C SER A 47 -14.47 -19.60 -15.45
N GLU A 48 -15.41 -19.41 -16.38
CA GLU A 48 -15.37 -18.33 -17.39
C GLU A 48 -16.24 -17.15 -16.97
N TYR A 49 -17.29 -17.43 -16.20
CA TYR A 49 -18.18 -16.42 -15.66
C TYR A 49 -17.49 -15.49 -14.67
N GLU A 50 -16.67 -16.02 -13.74
CA GLU A 50 -16.03 -15.19 -12.71
C GLU A 50 -15.05 -14.14 -13.28
N PRO A 51 -14.11 -14.46 -14.20
CA PRO A 51 -13.26 -13.45 -14.84
C PRO A 51 -14.08 -12.41 -15.63
N LEU A 52 -15.11 -12.85 -16.35
CA LEU A 52 -15.98 -11.97 -17.12
C LEU A 52 -16.75 -11.01 -16.21
N GLN A 53 -17.31 -11.52 -15.11
CA GLN A 53 -17.98 -10.71 -14.10
C GLN A 53 -17.02 -9.65 -13.52
N ARG A 54 -15.79 -10.03 -13.17
CA ARG A 54 -14.77 -9.10 -12.66
C ARG A 54 -14.40 -8.01 -13.68
N LEU A 55 -14.47 -8.28 -14.97
CA LEU A 55 -14.27 -7.27 -16.02
C LEU A 55 -15.50 -6.36 -16.17
N ALA A 56 -16.70 -6.91 -16.12
CA ALA A 56 -17.94 -6.13 -16.18
C ALA A 56 -18.10 -5.21 -14.95
N GLU A 57 -17.66 -5.67 -13.77
CA GLU A 57 -17.64 -4.89 -12.52
C GLU A 57 -16.66 -3.70 -12.53
N ILE A 58 -15.81 -3.57 -13.56
CA ILE A 58 -15.04 -2.32 -13.77
C ILE A 58 -16.00 -1.13 -13.98
N GLY A 59 -17.25 -1.38 -14.36
CA GLY A 59 -18.27 -0.36 -14.56
C GLY A 59 -18.26 0.25 -15.95
N LYS A 60 -17.47 -0.32 -16.87
CA LYS A 60 -17.43 0.11 -18.27
C LYS A 60 -18.57 -0.48 -19.09
N ARG A 61 -18.99 0.28 -20.10
CA ARG A 61 -19.92 -0.21 -21.11
C ARG A 61 -19.34 -1.45 -21.78
N SER A 62 -20.10 -2.54 -21.77
CA SER A 62 -19.66 -3.85 -22.24
C SER A 62 -20.71 -4.50 -23.13
N LEU A 63 -20.26 -5.22 -24.17
CA LEU A 63 -21.07 -6.12 -24.99
C LEU A 63 -20.55 -7.54 -24.84
N LEU A 64 -21.47 -8.51 -24.86
CA LEU A 64 -21.11 -9.91 -25.02
C LEU A 64 -21.33 -10.31 -26.49
N VAL A 65 -20.29 -10.81 -27.12
CA VAL A 65 -20.31 -11.32 -28.49
C VAL A 65 -20.29 -12.84 -28.45
N PHE A 66 -21.41 -13.48 -28.75
CA PHE A 66 -21.50 -14.93 -28.91
C PHE A 66 -21.10 -15.30 -30.35
N ASN A 67 -19.86 -15.71 -30.52
CA ASN A 67 -19.25 -16.06 -31.80
C ASN A 67 -19.42 -17.55 -32.12
N LYS A 68 -19.14 -17.92 -33.38
CA LYS A 68 -19.24 -19.28 -33.92
C LYS A 68 -20.66 -19.85 -33.93
N THR A 69 -21.66 -19.00 -34.18
CA THR A 69 -23.06 -19.43 -34.24
C THR A 69 -23.35 -20.41 -35.39
N ASP A 70 -22.48 -20.45 -36.41
CA ASP A 70 -22.52 -21.42 -37.51
C ASP A 70 -22.39 -22.88 -37.05
N LEU A 71 -21.85 -23.12 -35.85
CA LEU A 71 -21.71 -24.46 -35.26
C LEU A 71 -22.98 -24.96 -34.57
N TYR A 72 -24.03 -24.14 -34.49
CA TYR A 72 -25.24 -24.42 -33.73
C TYR A 72 -26.48 -24.33 -34.60
N THR A 73 -27.52 -25.08 -34.23
CA THR A 73 -28.85 -24.90 -34.84
C THR A 73 -29.47 -23.59 -34.34
N GLU A 74 -30.39 -23.00 -35.12
CA GLU A 74 -31.13 -21.78 -34.69
C GLU A 74 -31.78 -21.96 -33.32
N ALA A 75 -32.36 -23.14 -33.06
CA ALA A 75 -32.98 -23.46 -31.78
C ALA A 75 -31.98 -23.49 -30.61
N ASP A 76 -30.75 -23.93 -30.85
CA ASP A 76 -29.72 -23.97 -29.81
C ASP A 76 -29.07 -22.60 -29.60
N VAL A 77 -28.91 -21.79 -30.65
CA VAL A 77 -28.50 -20.38 -30.54
C VAL A 77 -29.46 -19.62 -29.62
N GLU A 78 -30.77 -19.75 -29.83
CA GLU A 78 -31.76 -19.06 -28.98
C GLU A 78 -31.72 -19.54 -27.52
N LYS A 79 -31.52 -20.84 -27.27
CA LYS A 79 -31.36 -21.38 -25.91
C LYS A 79 -30.10 -20.82 -25.23
N ILE A 80 -28.98 -20.78 -25.94
CA ILE A 80 -27.71 -20.26 -25.40
C ILE A 80 -27.84 -18.77 -25.11
N LEU A 81 -28.40 -17.99 -26.06
CA LEU A 81 -28.65 -16.56 -25.87
C LEU A 81 -29.53 -16.28 -24.67
N ALA A 82 -30.62 -17.05 -24.48
CA ALA A 82 -31.48 -16.91 -23.32
C ALA A 82 -30.72 -17.13 -21.99
N ARG A 83 -29.85 -18.14 -21.93
CA ARG A 83 -29.01 -18.42 -20.75
C ARG A 83 -27.97 -17.34 -20.51
N LEU A 84 -27.26 -16.89 -21.54
CA LEU A 84 -26.26 -15.83 -21.44
C LEU A 84 -26.90 -14.53 -20.94
N ARG A 85 -28.03 -14.13 -21.53
CA ARG A 85 -28.82 -12.94 -21.11
C ARG A 85 -29.31 -13.07 -19.68
N GLN A 86 -29.75 -14.25 -19.25
CA GLN A 86 -30.18 -14.50 -17.89
C GLN A 86 -29.02 -14.37 -16.88
N ARG A 87 -27.86 -14.96 -17.19
CA ARG A 87 -26.67 -14.95 -16.31
C ARG A 87 -26.06 -13.57 -16.17
N LEU A 88 -26.04 -12.79 -17.26
CA LEU A 88 -25.43 -11.46 -17.29
C LEU A 88 -26.39 -10.34 -16.89
N ARG A 89 -27.61 -10.69 -16.45
CA ARG A 89 -28.61 -9.74 -16.01
C ARG A 89 -28.06 -8.89 -14.86
N GLY A 90 -28.11 -7.57 -15.02
CA GLY A 90 -27.56 -6.60 -14.08
C GLY A 90 -26.16 -6.08 -14.43
N PHE A 91 -25.45 -6.75 -15.34
CA PHE A 91 -24.12 -6.34 -15.81
C PHE A 91 -24.13 -5.92 -17.28
N ILE A 92 -24.81 -6.69 -18.14
CA ILE A 92 -24.90 -6.45 -19.59
C ILE A 92 -26.37 -6.49 -20.01
N ALA A 93 -26.82 -5.49 -20.74
CA ALA A 93 -28.21 -5.46 -21.23
C ALA A 93 -28.43 -6.58 -22.25
N ALA A 94 -29.65 -7.14 -22.28
CA ALA A 94 -29.96 -8.26 -23.17
C ALA A 94 -29.75 -7.95 -24.67
N SER A 95 -29.90 -6.67 -25.06
CA SER A 95 -29.63 -6.16 -26.41
C SER A 95 -28.15 -6.07 -26.77
N ASP A 96 -27.26 -6.13 -25.77
CA ASP A 96 -25.81 -6.12 -25.93
C ASP A 96 -25.20 -7.53 -25.93
N VAL A 97 -26.05 -8.56 -25.88
CA VAL A 97 -25.68 -9.95 -26.11
C VAL A 97 -25.98 -10.29 -27.56
N VAL A 98 -24.95 -10.28 -28.40
CA VAL A 98 -25.06 -10.31 -29.86
C VAL A 98 -24.49 -11.61 -30.43
N PRO A 99 -25.29 -12.40 -31.17
CA PRO A 99 -24.81 -13.58 -31.90
C PRO A 99 -24.11 -13.17 -33.21
N ILE A 100 -22.98 -13.80 -33.53
CA ILE A 100 -22.26 -13.65 -34.80
C ILE A 100 -21.57 -14.95 -35.23
N ALA A 101 -21.21 -15.02 -36.51
CA ALA A 101 -20.23 -15.96 -37.03
C ALA A 101 -19.10 -15.19 -37.73
N ALA A 102 -18.02 -14.85 -36.99
CA ALA A 102 -16.94 -14.01 -37.52
C ALA A 102 -16.05 -14.73 -38.55
N ALA A 103 -15.91 -16.05 -38.43
CA ALA A 103 -15.13 -16.89 -39.33
C ALA A 103 -15.81 -18.26 -39.45
N PRO A 104 -16.90 -18.37 -40.24
CA PRO A 104 -17.68 -19.60 -40.35
C PRO A 104 -16.84 -20.78 -40.86
N GLN A 105 -17.15 -22.01 -40.43
CA GLN A 105 -16.47 -23.20 -40.93
C GLN A 105 -16.82 -23.51 -42.39
N SER A 106 -15.84 -23.99 -43.16
CA SER A 106 -16.08 -24.49 -44.52
C SER A 106 -16.96 -25.74 -44.47
N VAL A 107 -17.97 -25.81 -45.32
CA VAL A 107 -18.89 -26.94 -45.42
C VAL A 107 -18.65 -27.65 -46.75
N ARG A 108 -18.64 -28.98 -46.72
CA ARG A 108 -18.55 -29.79 -47.94
C ARG A 108 -19.94 -30.01 -48.51
N LEU A 109 -20.17 -29.54 -49.73
CA LEU A 109 -21.43 -29.73 -50.45
C LEU A 109 -21.58 -31.18 -50.93
N GLU A 110 -22.79 -31.59 -51.30
CA GLU A 110 -23.09 -32.95 -51.80
C GLU A 110 -22.22 -33.34 -53.02
N GLY A 111 -21.79 -32.35 -53.82
CA GLY A 111 -20.87 -32.52 -54.95
C GLY A 111 -19.39 -32.66 -54.58
N GLY A 112 -19.04 -32.61 -53.29
CA GLY A 112 -17.66 -32.72 -52.79
C GLY A 112 -16.88 -31.40 -52.78
N GLU A 113 -17.45 -30.32 -53.32
CA GLU A 113 -16.90 -28.96 -53.29
C GLU A 113 -16.90 -28.39 -51.87
N LEU A 114 -15.87 -27.60 -51.53
CA LEU A 114 -15.79 -26.86 -50.29
C LEU A 114 -16.44 -25.48 -50.48
N PHE A 115 -17.49 -25.20 -49.72
CA PHE A 115 -18.12 -23.90 -49.64
C PHE A 115 -17.69 -23.20 -48.36
N GLN A 116 -17.24 -21.95 -48.48
CA GLN A 116 -16.89 -21.10 -47.35
C GLN A 116 -18.00 -20.06 -47.15
N PRO A 117 -18.81 -20.15 -46.08
CA PRO A 117 -19.83 -19.15 -45.81
C PRO A 117 -19.21 -17.77 -45.52
N GLU A 118 -19.92 -16.71 -45.88
CA GLU A 118 -19.51 -15.34 -45.56
C GLU A 118 -19.67 -15.04 -44.06
N PRO A 119 -18.78 -14.23 -43.45
CA PRO A 119 -18.92 -13.83 -42.05
C PRO A 119 -20.24 -13.11 -41.73
N GLU A 120 -20.95 -13.58 -40.72
CA GLU A 120 -22.18 -12.97 -40.21
C GLU A 120 -21.90 -12.02 -39.04
N ILE A 121 -21.27 -10.88 -39.33
CA ILE A 121 -20.89 -9.87 -38.32
C ILE A 121 -21.81 -8.64 -38.28
N MET A 122 -22.76 -8.55 -39.22
CA MET A 122 -23.65 -7.41 -39.35
C MET A 122 -24.47 -7.09 -38.09
N PRO A 123 -24.95 -8.07 -37.29
CA PRO A 123 -25.61 -7.79 -36.02
C PRO A 123 -24.72 -6.98 -35.06
N LEU A 124 -23.43 -7.33 -34.96
CA LEU A 124 -22.46 -6.64 -34.11
C LEU A 124 -22.18 -5.23 -34.62
N ILE A 125 -21.97 -5.05 -35.94
CA ILE A 125 -21.75 -3.73 -36.54
C ILE A 125 -22.95 -2.80 -36.26
N LYS A 126 -24.18 -3.29 -36.43
CA LYS A 126 -25.39 -2.50 -36.16
C LYS A 126 -25.46 -2.09 -34.70
N ARG A 127 -25.14 -2.99 -33.76
CA ARG A 127 -25.17 -2.70 -32.33
C ARG A 127 -24.09 -1.70 -31.93
N LEU A 128 -22.85 -1.90 -32.38
CA LEU A 128 -21.75 -0.96 -32.16
C LEU A 128 -22.08 0.43 -32.71
N ALA A 129 -22.60 0.51 -33.94
CA ALA A 129 -23.00 1.78 -34.53
C ALA A 129 -24.13 2.47 -33.75
N ALA A 130 -25.05 1.71 -33.14
CA ALA A 130 -26.07 2.28 -32.28
C ALA A 130 -25.44 2.90 -31.03
N ILE A 131 -24.60 2.14 -30.30
CA ILE A 131 -23.93 2.59 -29.07
C ILE A 131 -23.05 3.81 -29.36
N LEU A 132 -22.20 3.76 -30.39
CA LEU A 132 -21.29 4.86 -30.71
C LEU A 132 -22.03 6.16 -31.09
N ARG A 133 -23.24 6.06 -31.66
CA ARG A 133 -24.07 7.23 -31.98
C ARG A 133 -24.82 7.77 -30.77
N SER A 134 -25.28 6.93 -29.86
CA SER A 134 -26.08 7.35 -28.71
C SER A 134 -25.26 7.68 -27.48
N GLU A 135 -24.13 7.01 -27.28
CA GLU A 135 -23.36 6.99 -26.02
C GLU A 135 -21.89 7.37 -26.24
N GLY A 136 -21.43 7.62 -27.48
CA GLY A 136 -20.00 7.74 -27.78
C GLY A 136 -19.25 8.86 -27.06
N GLU A 137 -19.91 9.98 -26.72
CA GLU A 137 -19.31 11.05 -25.89
C GLU A 137 -19.17 10.62 -24.44
N ASP A 138 -20.20 9.99 -23.89
CA ASP A 138 -20.21 9.49 -22.53
C ASP A 138 -19.13 8.41 -22.31
N LEU A 139 -18.96 7.50 -23.28
CA LEU A 139 -17.92 6.45 -23.21
C LEU A 139 -16.51 7.02 -23.02
N VAL A 140 -16.18 8.07 -23.79
CA VAL A 140 -14.87 8.73 -23.72
C VAL A 140 -14.74 9.52 -22.42
N ALA A 141 -15.79 10.24 -22.02
CA ALA A 141 -15.79 11.01 -20.79
C ALA A 141 -15.62 10.13 -19.55
N ASP A 142 -16.36 9.02 -19.48
CA ASP A 142 -16.29 8.03 -18.39
C ASP A 142 -14.90 7.40 -18.31
N ASN A 143 -14.30 7.04 -19.45
CA ASN A 143 -12.96 6.47 -19.48
C ASN A 143 -11.89 7.48 -19.04
N ILE A 144 -11.97 8.74 -19.50
CA ILE A 144 -11.07 9.82 -19.06
C ILE A 144 -11.19 10.05 -17.55
N LEU A 145 -12.42 10.05 -17.00
CA LEU A 145 -12.64 10.20 -15.57
C LEU A 145 -12.02 9.04 -14.78
N LEU A 146 -12.25 7.80 -15.21
CA LEU A 146 -11.67 6.61 -14.60
C LEU A 146 -10.14 6.64 -14.63
N GLN A 147 -9.55 6.99 -15.77
CA GLN A 147 -8.09 7.11 -15.93
C GLN A 147 -7.52 8.22 -15.05
N SER A 148 -8.19 9.37 -14.98
CA SER A 148 -7.76 10.51 -14.16
C SER A 148 -7.76 10.18 -12.67
N GLN A 149 -8.79 9.49 -12.18
CA GLN A 149 -8.87 9.05 -10.79
C GLN A 149 -7.72 8.11 -10.44
N ARG A 150 -7.44 7.12 -11.30
CA ARG A 150 -6.34 6.17 -11.11
C ARG A 150 -4.98 6.82 -11.15
N LEU A 151 -4.73 7.69 -12.13
CA LEU A 151 -3.49 8.44 -12.21
C LEU A 151 -3.31 9.30 -10.94
N GLY A 152 -4.39 9.88 -10.43
CA GLY A 152 -4.40 10.59 -9.16
C GLY A 152 -4.04 9.70 -7.98
N GLU A 153 -4.60 8.49 -7.88
CA GLU A 153 -4.28 7.51 -6.83
C GLU A 153 -2.84 7.00 -6.92
N GLU A 154 -2.35 6.67 -8.11
CA GLU A 154 -0.98 6.25 -8.34
C GLU A 154 0.01 7.36 -7.97
N ALA A 155 -0.24 8.60 -8.39
CA ALA A 155 0.56 9.74 -8.00
C ALA A 155 0.57 9.94 -6.48
N ARG A 156 -0.60 9.85 -5.82
CA ARG A 156 -0.70 9.93 -4.35
C ARG A 156 0.10 8.83 -3.67
N ASN A 157 0.02 7.59 -4.15
CA ASN A 157 0.76 6.45 -3.60
C ASN A 157 2.29 6.63 -3.75
N LEU A 158 2.74 7.14 -4.90
CA LEU A 158 4.15 7.46 -5.13
C LEU A 158 4.65 8.56 -4.18
N ILE A 159 3.87 9.63 -4.02
CA ILE A 159 4.17 10.74 -3.13
C ILE A 159 4.19 10.27 -1.67
N ASP A 160 3.18 9.50 -1.22
CA ASP A 160 3.15 8.95 0.14
C ASP A 160 4.35 8.04 0.41
N GLY A 161 4.72 7.19 -0.56
CA GLY A 161 5.91 6.36 -0.48
C GLY A 161 7.20 7.17 -0.34
N GLN A 162 7.33 8.30 -1.05
CA GLN A 162 8.46 9.21 -0.91
C GLN A 162 8.46 9.91 0.45
N ARG A 163 7.35 10.54 0.84
CA ARG A 163 7.20 11.22 2.14
C ARG A 163 7.51 10.31 3.31
N ARG A 164 6.98 9.08 3.28
CA ARG A 164 7.24 8.07 4.31
C ARG A 164 8.72 7.70 4.42
N ARG A 165 9.42 7.55 3.29
CA ARG A 165 10.87 7.27 3.28
C ARG A 165 11.67 8.44 3.86
N GLU A 166 11.32 9.67 3.51
CA GLU A 166 11.98 10.87 4.04
C GLU A 166 11.73 11.04 5.54
N ALA A 167 10.48 10.88 5.98
CA ALA A 167 10.13 10.98 7.40
C ALA A 167 10.82 9.87 8.20
N GLN A 168 10.95 8.66 7.66
CA GLN A 168 11.68 7.57 8.29
C GLN A 168 13.17 7.91 8.48
N LYS A 169 13.81 8.62 7.54
CA LYS A 169 15.19 9.13 7.72
C LYS A 169 15.28 10.13 8.86
N VAL A 170 14.29 11.03 9.00
CA VAL A 170 14.22 11.98 10.12
C VAL A 170 14.12 11.22 11.45
N VAL A 171 13.22 10.24 11.55
CA VAL A 171 13.07 9.39 12.74
C VAL A 171 14.37 8.68 13.07
N GLU A 172 15.06 8.10 12.08
CA GLU A 172 16.34 7.42 12.30
C GLU A 172 17.45 8.36 12.78
N ARG A 173 17.48 9.59 12.28
CA ARG A 173 18.43 10.61 12.73
C ARG A 173 18.20 10.95 14.21
N PHE A 174 16.96 11.27 14.60
CA PHE A 174 16.62 11.63 15.97
C PHE A 174 16.70 10.44 16.94
N GLN A 175 16.41 9.22 16.48
CA GLN A 175 16.59 7.97 17.23
C GLN A 175 18.04 7.85 17.75
N TRP A 176 19.05 8.12 16.91
CA TRP A 176 20.45 7.94 17.27
C TRP A 176 21.11 9.19 17.87
N ILE A 177 20.69 10.40 17.48
CA ILE A 177 21.15 11.65 18.14
C ILE A 177 20.71 11.65 19.61
N GLY A 178 19.43 11.33 19.87
CA GLY A 178 18.91 11.25 21.24
C GLY A 178 19.66 10.22 22.08
N ALA A 179 19.98 9.05 21.50
CA ALA A 179 20.73 8.00 22.18
C ALA A 179 22.13 8.48 22.62
N GLY A 180 22.87 9.17 21.74
CA GLY A 180 24.22 9.65 22.05
C GLY A 180 24.25 10.69 23.18
N VAL A 181 23.33 11.67 23.15
CA VAL A 181 23.24 12.70 24.20
C VAL A 181 22.83 12.10 25.55
N ILE A 182 21.85 11.18 25.54
CA ILE A 182 21.29 10.58 26.76
C ILE A 182 22.25 9.55 27.36
N SER A 183 23.05 8.86 26.56
CA SER A 183 24.06 7.94 27.08
C SER A 183 25.21 8.63 27.84
N ILE A 184 25.40 9.93 27.60
CA ILE A 184 26.45 10.74 28.25
C ILE A 184 25.90 11.46 29.50
N THR A 185 24.59 11.70 29.59
CA THR A 185 23.95 12.46 30.68
C THR A 185 23.00 11.58 31.50
N PRO A 186 23.15 11.47 32.84
CA PRO A 186 22.28 10.64 33.66
C PRO A 186 20.93 11.33 33.89
N LEU A 187 20.09 11.37 32.86
CA LEU A 187 18.71 11.83 32.97
C LEU A 187 17.77 10.63 33.14
N PRO A 188 16.87 10.65 34.14
CA PRO A 188 15.80 9.65 34.24
C PRO A 188 14.98 9.64 32.95
N VAL A 189 14.71 8.45 32.37
CA VAL A 189 13.90 8.32 31.15
C VAL A 189 12.48 8.92 31.32
N VAL A 190 12.01 9.08 32.55
CA VAL A 190 10.76 9.78 32.88
C VAL A 190 10.89 11.30 32.67
N ASP A 191 12.06 11.89 32.94
CA ASP A 191 12.35 13.31 32.67
C ASP A 191 12.52 13.59 31.16
N LEU A 192 12.67 12.56 30.32
CA LEU A 192 12.60 12.68 28.85
C LEU A 192 11.23 13.19 28.38
N LEU A 193 10.17 12.78 29.08
CA LEU A 193 8.80 13.27 28.83
C LEU A 193 8.66 14.73 29.21
N ALA A 194 9.44 15.22 30.18
CA ALA A 194 9.46 16.61 30.62
C ALA A 194 10.36 17.50 29.73
N THR A 195 11.42 16.95 29.16
CA THR A 195 12.45 17.66 28.35
C THR A 195 12.16 17.72 26.84
N ALA A 196 10.87 17.71 26.46
CA ALA A 196 10.30 17.59 25.10
C ALA A 196 10.93 18.40 23.93
N ALA A 197 11.88 19.30 24.19
CA ALA A 197 12.60 20.10 23.20
C ALA A 197 13.27 19.25 22.10
N VAL A 198 13.89 18.11 22.42
CA VAL A 198 14.57 17.25 21.41
C VAL A 198 13.57 16.57 20.47
N ASN A 199 12.34 16.31 20.93
CA ASN A 199 11.31 15.65 20.12
C ASN A 199 10.44 16.64 19.33
N ALA A 200 10.29 17.89 19.78
CA ALA A 200 9.52 18.90 19.07
C ALA A 200 10.05 19.16 17.65
N GLN A 201 11.38 19.21 17.48
CA GLN A 201 12.00 19.41 16.18
C GLN A 201 11.73 18.24 15.23
N MET A 202 11.80 16.99 15.71
CA MET A 202 11.43 15.81 14.93
C MET A 202 9.98 15.90 14.45
N VAL A 203 9.06 16.30 15.32
CA VAL A 203 7.63 16.46 14.98
C VAL A 203 7.46 17.51 13.88
N VAL A 204 8.11 18.67 14.01
CA VAL A 204 8.02 19.74 13.01
C VAL A 204 8.63 19.32 11.67
N GLU A 205 9.78 18.63 11.68
CA GLU A 205 10.40 18.15 10.45
C GLU A 205 9.56 17.09 9.75
N ILE A 206 8.96 16.15 10.48
CA ILE A 206 8.00 15.19 9.92
C ILE A 206 6.78 15.93 9.36
N GLY A 207 6.20 16.86 10.13
CA GLY A 207 5.05 17.66 9.68
C GLY A 207 5.33 18.39 8.36
N ARG A 208 6.52 19.00 8.23
CA ARG A 208 6.94 19.68 6.99
C ARG A 208 6.98 18.74 5.78
N ILE A 209 7.44 17.50 5.94
CA ILE A 209 7.46 16.49 4.86
C ILE A 209 6.05 16.20 4.34
N TYR A 210 5.07 16.21 5.24
CA TYR A 210 3.65 16.02 4.91
C TYR A 210 2.92 17.31 4.52
N GLY A 211 3.62 18.46 4.44
CA GLY A 211 3.04 19.75 4.07
C GLY A 211 2.33 20.47 5.21
N CYS A 212 2.54 20.05 6.46
CA CYS A 212 1.99 20.69 7.65
C CYS A 212 2.96 21.75 8.18
N GLU A 213 2.53 23.01 8.25
CA GLU A 213 3.31 24.08 8.88
C GLU A 213 3.11 24.04 10.41
N LEU A 214 4.17 23.70 11.13
CA LEU A 214 4.17 23.62 12.59
C LEU A 214 5.28 24.52 13.14
N ASN A 215 4.95 25.30 14.16
CA ASN A 215 5.96 25.95 14.98
C ASN A 215 6.48 25.00 16.07
N MET A 216 7.57 25.38 16.73
CA MET A 216 8.19 24.55 17.78
C MET A 216 7.26 24.33 18.98
N GLU A 217 6.43 25.31 19.32
CA GLU A 217 5.49 25.21 20.44
C GLU A 217 4.46 24.10 20.20
N ARG A 218 3.83 24.10 19.02
CA ARG A 218 2.87 23.06 18.65
C ARG A 218 3.53 21.69 18.50
N GLY A 219 4.74 21.64 17.95
CA GLY A 219 5.54 20.42 17.91
C GLY A 219 5.80 19.86 19.31
N ARG A 220 6.07 20.73 20.30
CA ARG A 220 6.27 20.35 21.70
C ARG A 220 4.98 19.83 22.33
N GLU A 221 3.84 20.48 22.12
CA GLU A 221 2.55 20.04 22.64
C GLU A 221 2.19 18.64 22.14
N LEU A 222 2.36 18.38 20.84
CA LEU A 222 2.13 17.08 20.23
C LEU A 222 3.07 16.02 20.82
N ALA A 223 4.37 16.33 20.92
CA ALA A 223 5.35 15.44 21.53
C ALA A 223 5.01 15.10 23.00
N LEU A 224 4.56 16.08 23.78
CA LEU A 224 4.13 15.90 25.16
C LEU A 224 2.89 15.01 25.27
N SER A 225 1.89 15.23 24.42
CA SER A 225 0.67 14.42 24.39
C SER A 225 0.97 12.94 24.11
N LEU A 226 1.79 12.69 23.09
CA LEU A 226 2.23 11.34 22.72
C LEU A 226 3.07 10.70 23.83
N GLY A 227 3.98 11.47 24.43
CA GLY A 227 4.81 11.03 25.55
C GLY A 227 3.98 10.62 26.77
N LYS A 228 2.98 11.41 27.16
CA LYS A 228 2.04 11.07 28.23
C LYS A 228 1.29 9.78 27.92
N THR A 229 0.87 9.60 26.67
CA THR A 229 0.18 8.38 26.20
C THR A 229 1.09 7.14 26.30
N LEU A 230 2.35 7.25 25.85
CA LEU A 230 3.34 6.17 25.99
C LEU A 230 3.55 5.77 27.46
N ALA A 231 3.58 6.75 28.37
CA ALA A 231 3.73 6.51 29.79
C ALA A 231 2.48 5.87 30.40
N SER A 232 1.29 6.40 30.11
CA SER A 232 0.01 5.90 30.66
C SER A 232 -0.31 4.48 30.22
N LEU A 233 0.14 4.09 29.03
CA LEU A 233 -0.01 2.73 28.50
C LEU A 233 1.04 1.75 29.03
N GLY A 234 1.98 2.18 29.86
CA GLY A 234 3.07 1.34 30.36
C GLY A 234 4.10 0.95 29.29
N ILE A 235 4.08 1.56 28.11
CA ILE A 235 4.99 1.26 27.00
C ILE A 235 6.43 1.61 27.37
N VAL A 236 6.64 2.71 28.10
CA VAL A 236 7.96 3.10 28.62
C VAL A 236 8.56 1.98 29.47
N LYS A 237 7.79 1.48 30.46
CA LYS A 237 8.22 0.38 31.33
C LYS A 237 8.44 -0.92 30.54
N GLY A 238 7.55 -1.25 29.62
CA GLY A 238 7.64 -2.43 28.77
C GLY A 238 8.85 -2.41 27.83
N ALA A 239 9.23 -1.25 27.31
CA ALA A 239 10.41 -1.06 26.47
C ALA A 239 11.70 -1.26 27.28
N ILE A 240 11.80 -0.66 28.48
CA ILE A 240 12.94 -0.85 29.37
C ILE A 240 13.13 -2.34 29.67
N GLN A 241 12.08 -3.03 30.12
CA GLN A 241 12.15 -4.46 30.45
C GLN A 241 12.61 -5.30 29.26
N LEU A 242 12.02 -5.07 28.09
CA LEU A 242 12.35 -5.80 26.86
C LEU A 242 13.83 -5.61 26.48
N LEU A 243 14.30 -4.36 26.49
CA LEU A 243 15.67 -4.04 26.07
C LEU A 243 16.70 -4.48 27.11
N THR A 244 16.40 -4.40 28.40
CA THR A 244 17.22 -4.96 29.48
C THR A 244 17.44 -6.46 29.25
N THR A 245 16.37 -7.24 29.05
CA THR A 245 16.49 -8.68 28.76
C THR A 245 17.30 -8.93 27.50
N ALA A 246 17.02 -8.22 26.41
CA ALA A 246 17.70 -8.42 25.14
C ALA A 246 19.19 -8.05 25.17
N LEU A 247 19.57 -6.97 25.86
CA LEU A 247 20.97 -6.54 25.97
C LEU A 247 21.79 -7.47 26.88
N HIS A 248 21.21 -7.94 28.00
CA HIS A 248 21.90 -8.88 28.89
C HIS A 248 22.23 -10.23 28.21
N LEU A 249 21.42 -10.66 27.24
CA LEU A 249 21.69 -11.88 26.47
C LEU A 249 22.85 -11.72 25.48
N ASN A 250 23.18 -10.49 25.07
CA ASN A 250 24.09 -10.22 23.96
C ASN A 250 25.38 -9.47 24.38
N VAL A 251 25.47 -8.93 25.59
CA VAL A 251 26.58 -8.10 26.06
C VAL A 251 26.97 -8.46 27.51
N ALA A 252 28.27 -8.52 27.82
CA ALA A 252 28.78 -8.78 29.16
C ALA A 252 28.31 -7.73 30.19
N THR A 253 28.05 -8.18 31.41
CA THR A 253 27.18 -7.55 32.43
C THR A 253 27.64 -6.22 33.05
N LEU A 254 28.84 -5.72 32.73
CA LEU A 254 29.52 -4.67 33.53
C LEU A 254 29.25 -3.20 33.11
N LEU A 255 28.70 -2.93 31.92
CA LEU A 255 28.56 -1.54 31.38
C LEU A 255 27.11 -1.12 31.06
N VAL A 256 26.15 -1.72 31.76
CA VAL A 256 24.78 -1.89 31.26
C VAL A 256 23.84 -0.70 31.54
N GLY A 257 24.05 0.08 32.61
CA GLY A 257 23.08 1.11 33.05
C GLY A 257 22.84 2.25 32.05
N LYS A 258 23.91 2.99 31.68
CA LYS A 258 23.82 4.14 30.75
C LYS A 258 23.49 3.71 29.31
N ALA A 259 23.96 2.53 28.90
CA ALA A 259 23.67 1.95 27.60
C ALA A 259 22.18 1.60 27.45
N ILE A 260 21.57 0.93 28.44
CA ILE A 260 20.13 0.60 28.41
C ILE A 260 19.29 1.87 28.30
N GLN A 261 19.64 2.94 29.02
CA GLN A 261 18.88 4.20 29.00
C GLN A 261 18.90 4.84 27.61
N GLY A 262 20.07 4.98 26.99
CA GLY A 262 20.20 5.53 25.63
C GLY A 262 19.50 4.68 24.58
N VAL A 263 19.61 3.35 24.67
CA VAL A 263 18.94 2.41 23.74
C VAL A 263 17.42 2.44 23.92
N THR A 264 16.93 2.56 25.16
CA THR A 264 15.49 2.69 25.43
C THR A 264 14.94 4.01 24.91
N ALA A 265 15.66 5.11 25.11
CA ALA A 265 15.27 6.40 24.54
C ALA A 265 15.20 6.33 23.02
N ALA A 266 16.21 5.74 22.35
CA ALA A 266 16.20 5.53 20.91
C ALA A 266 14.97 4.74 20.43
N TYR A 267 14.65 3.66 21.14
CA TYR A 267 13.52 2.79 20.81
C TYR A 267 12.18 3.52 20.95
N LEU A 268 11.99 4.27 22.03
CA LEU A 268 10.79 5.07 22.27
C LEU A 268 10.67 6.23 21.27
N THR A 269 11.77 6.90 20.93
CA THR A 269 11.80 7.93 19.88
C THR A 269 11.38 7.36 18.53
N ARG A 270 11.77 6.12 18.21
CA ARG A 270 11.33 5.46 16.97
C ARG A 270 9.82 5.20 16.96
N ILE A 271 9.26 4.71 18.06
CA ILE A 271 7.81 4.49 18.18
C ILE A 271 7.08 5.83 18.06
N ALA A 272 7.57 6.86 18.74
CA ALA A 272 7.01 8.19 18.68
C ALA A 272 7.03 8.75 17.25
N GLY A 273 8.18 8.68 16.59
CA GLY A 273 8.36 9.12 15.21
C GLY A 273 7.44 8.39 14.22
N LYS A 274 7.32 7.06 14.34
CA LYS A 274 6.37 6.28 13.52
C LYS A 274 4.91 6.63 13.79
N SER A 275 4.56 6.98 15.03
CA SER A 275 3.22 7.41 15.38
C SER A 275 2.91 8.78 14.77
N PHE A 276 3.87 9.71 14.77
CA PHE A 276 3.71 11.00 14.09
C PHE A 276 3.65 10.88 12.57
N ILE A 277 4.40 9.95 11.97
CA ILE A 277 4.25 9.62 10.54
C ILE A 277 2.80 9.23 10.23
N GLU A 278 2.16 8.41 11.07
CA GLU A 278 0.75 8.03 10.89
C GLU A 278 -0.18 9.25 11.03
N TYR A 279 -0.01 10.04 12.09
CA TYR A 279 -0.78 11.26 12.34
C TYR A 279 -0.74 12.24 11.17
N PHE A 280 0.44 12.53 10.63
CA PHE A 280 0.59 13.46 9.52
C PHE A 280 0.19 12.87 8.16
N ARG A 281 0.29 11.55 8.00
CA ARG A 281 -0.24 10.87 6.79
C ARG A 281 -1.76 10.89 6.77
N ASN A 282 -2.40 10.89 7.93
CA ASN A 282 -3.85 10.96 8.09
C ASN A 282 -4.32 12.39 8.38
N ASP A 283 -3.75 13.38 7.68
CA ASP A 283 -4.16 14.79 7.72
C ASP A 283 -4.24 15.42 9.12
N GLN A 284 -3.26 15.11 9.99
CA GLN A 284 -3.21 15.57 11.38
C GLN A 284 -4.34 15.01 12.25
N ASP A 285 -4.80 13.80 11.94
CA ASP A 285 -5.78 13.05 12.72
C ASP A 285 -5.21 11.70 13.16
N TRP A 286 -5.46 11.33 14.41
CA TRP A 286 -5.08 10.02 14.95
C TRP A 286 -6.05 8.90 14.51
N GLY A 287 -7.20 9.25 13.91
CA GLY A 287 -8.26 8.32 13.55
C GLY A 287 -9.17 7.96 14.73
N ASP A 288 -10.16 7.11 14.49
CA ASP A 288 -11.25 6.81 15.44
C ASP A 288 -10.77 6.27 16.80
N GLY A 289 -9.68 5.51 16.82
CA GLY A 289 -9.07 4.98 18.04
C GLY A 289 -8.15 5.96 18.78
N GLY A 290 -7.93 7.14 18.20
CA GLY A 290 -7.08 8.18 18.76
C GLY A 290 -5.62 7.79 18.94
N ILE A 291 -4.88 8.66 19.64
CA ILE A 291 -3.44 8.53 19.87
C ILE A 291 -3.05 7.21 20.55
N THR A 292 -3.93 6.68 21.41
CA THR A 292 -3.73 5.45 22.15
C THR A 292 -3.60 4.24 21.22
N GLU A 293 -4.53 4.07 20.28
CA GLU A 293 -4.52 2.94 19.36
C GLU A 293 -3.29 2.97 18.44
N VAL A 294 -3.00 4.15 17.87
CA VAL A 294 -1.84 4.34 16.98
C VAL A 294 -0.54 3.96 17.70
N VAL A 295 -0.34 4.47 18.92
CA VAL A 295 0.85 4.19 19.73
C VAL A 295 0.98 2.70 20.06
N GLN A 296 -0.11 2.06 20.50
CA GLN A 296 -0.09 0.62 20.81
C GLN A 296 0.26 -0.21 19.57
N ARG A 297 -0.33 0.13 18.42
CA ARG A 297 -0.04 -0.54 17.14
C ARG A 297 1.42 -0.39 16.75
N GLN A 298 1.99 0.82 16.84
CA GLN A 298 3.41 1.04 16.52
C GLN A 298 4.33 0.29 17.49
N PHE A 299 4.00 0.23 18.79
CA PHE A 299 4.75 -0.55 19.77
C PHE A 299 4.72 -2.06 19.47
N GLN A 300 3.55 -2.62 19.14
CA GLN A 300 3.39 -4.03 18.77
C GLN A 300 4.16 -4.39 17.50
N LEU A 301 4.09 -3.54 16.47
CA LEU A 301 4.88 -3.73 15.24
C LEU A 301 6.39 -3.69 15.52
N SER A 302 6.82 -2.80 16.41
CA SER A 302 8.20 -2.70 16.87
C SER A 302 8.62 -3.79 17.88
N ARG A 303 7.73 -4.71 18.28
CA ARG A 303 8.04 -5.85 19.15
C ARG A 303 8.33 -7.15 18.40
N ARG A 304 8.09 -7.21 17.09
CA ARG A 304 8.36 -8.40 16.27
C ARG A 304 9.84 -8.77 16.34
N ASP A 305 10.12 -10.07 16.46
CA ASP A 305 11.47 -10.61 16.71
C ASP A 305 12.52 -10.12 15.70
N GLU A 306 12.17 -10.09 14.43
CA GLU A 306 13.04 -9.61 13.35
C GLU A 306 13.49 -8.16 13.59
N PHE A 307 12.53 -7.29 13.92
CA PHE A 307 12.81 -5.88 14.18
C PHE A 307 13.66 -5.67 15.44
N ILE A 308 13.37 -6.41 16.51
CA ILE A 308 14.13 -6.29 17.77
C ILE A 308 15.58 -6.72 17.56
N LYS A 309 15.84 -7.81 16.83
CA LYS A 309 17.20 -8.28 16.53
C LYS A 309 18.01 -7.22 15.79
N ASP A 310 17.46 -6.67 14.71
CA ASP A 310 18.12 -5.62 13.92
C ASP A 310 18.37 -4.36 14.75
N PHE A 311 17.39 -3.97 15.58
CA PHE A 311 17.52 -2.81 16.44
C PHE A 311 18.61 -2.98 17.49
N ILE A 312 18.69 -4.15 18.16
CA ILE A 312 19.72 -4.45 19.15
C ILE A 312 21.12 -4.47 18.50
N ALA A 313 21.27 -5.03 17.31
CA ALA A 313 22.54 -5.01 16.59
C ALA A 313 23.02 -3.56 16.32
N GLN A 314 22.11 -2.69 15.87
CA GLN A 314 22.43 -1.27 15.67
C GLN A 314 22.72 -0.55 16.98
N ALA A 315 21.97 -0.85 18.05
CA ALA A 315 22.18 -0.28 19.37
C ALA A 315 23.57 -0.64 19.94
N ILE A 316 24.00 -1.89 19.78
CA ILE A 316 25.34 -2.32 20.18
C ILE A 316 26.41 -1.51 19.43
N ALA A 317 26.27 -1.39 18.11
CA ALA A 317 27.24 -0.69 17.28
C ALA A 317 27.32 0.83 17.57
N LYS A 318 26.17 1.48 17.75
CA LYS A 318 26.07 2.95 17.83
C LYS A 318 26.07 3.53 19.24
N VAL A 319 25.74 2.73 20.25
CA VAL A 319 25.58 3.21 21.64
C VAL A 319 26.46 2.43 22.59
N VAL A 320 26.44 1.09 22.54
CA VAL A 320 27.16 0.26 23.53
C VAL A 320 28.68 0.33 23.31
N LYS A 321 29.18 0.07 22.09
CA LYS A 321 30.62 0.08 21.79
C LYS A 321 31.29 1.44 22.08
N PRO A 322 30.73 2.59 21.67
CA PRO A 322 31.33 3.89 22.00
C PRO A 322 31.44 4.16 23.50
N LEU A 323 30.52 3.64 24.32
CA LEU A 323 30.58 3.77 25.78
C LEU A 323 31.59 2.81 26.42
N THR A 324 31.86 1.66 25.80
CA THR A 324 32.87 0.71 26.31
C THR A 324 34.30 1.14 25.98
N ASP A 325 34.47 1.87 24.87
CA ASP A 325 35.78 2.27 24.35
C ASP A 325 36.20 3.68 24.83
N ALA A 326 35.30 4.41 25.50
CA ALA A 326 35.59 5.72 26.07
C ALA A 326 36.50 5.58 27.33
N PRO A 327 37.67 6.25 27.41
CA PRO A 327 38.50 6.20 28.60
C PRO A 327 37.76 6.84 29.79
N ASN A 328 37.70 6.12 30.92
CA ASN A 328 37.15 6.59 32.19
C ASN A 328 37.75 7.95 32.55
N SER A 329 36.99 9.03 32.35
CA SER A 329 37.33 10.37 32.80
C SER A 329 36.52 10.68 34.05
N GLU A 330 36.92 10.04 35.14
CA GLU A 330 36.55 10.32 36.53
C GLU A 330 37.46 9.38 37.35
N THR A 331 38.59 9.80 37.92
CA THR A 331 38.67 10.50 39.21
C THR A 331 40.14 10.81 39.51
N GLU A 332 40.51 12.08 39.72
CA GLU A 332 41.62 12.51 40.59
C GLU A 332 41.45 14.01 40.85
N ILE A 333 40.55 14.35 41.78
CA ILE A 333 40.65 15.62 42.51
C ILE A 333 41.42 15.24 43.78
N GLU A 334 42.75 15.28 43.68
CA GLU A 334 43.60 15.17 44.87
C GLU A 334 43.46 16.48 45.66
N GLN A 335 43.07 16.33 46.92
CA GLN A 335 42.89 17.43 47.87
C GLN A 335 44.23 18.02 48.25
N GLU A 336 44.59 19.17 47.68
CA GLU A 336 45.72 19.96 48.15
C GLU A 336 45.24 20.93 49.23
N TYR A 337 45.39 20.54 50.50
CA TYR A 337 45.28 21.46 51.64
C TYR A 337 46.57 22.29 51.73
N PRO A 338 46.51 23.63 51.79
CA PRO A 338 47.68 24.42 52.14
C PRO A 338 47.84 24.41 53.66
N SER A 339 48.86 23.70 54.16
CA SER A 339 49.39 23.91 55.50
C SER A 339 50.05 25.29 55.55
N GLN A 340 49.42 26.24 56.23
CA GLN A 340 50.09 27.45 56.70
C GLN A 340 50.83 27.18 58.02
N GLU A 341 51.96 27.85 58.15
CA GLU A 341 53.01 27.75 59.16
C GLU A 341 52.55 27.96 60.61
N HIS A 342 53.21 27.25 61.54
CA HIS A 342 53.85 27.85 62.71
C HIS A 342 55.04 27.03 63.19
#